data_AF-A0A933HR41-F1
#
_entry.id   AF-A0A933HR41-F1
#
_cell.length_a   1.000
_cell.length_b   1.000
_cell.length_c   1.000
_cell.angle_alpha   90.00
_cell.angle_beta   90.00
_cell.angle_gamma   90.00
#
_symmetry.space_group_name_H-M   'P 1'
#
loop_
_entity.id
_entity.type
_entity.pdbx_description
1 polymer ?
#
loop_
_entity_poly.entity_id
_entity_poly.type
_entity_poly.pdbx_seq_one_letter_code
_entity_poly.pdbx_strand_id
1 'polypeptide(L)'
;MRKQTLTLIQWGGMLLFLAGLPVALGCFCLTVLSLSSRSAEGTIFVSGVWAFALLTLGAGWTAFQHASNSLRGKVSKPLRLPNALVFVGVFGLSVALGLFAAQARVLPTLILPLVIIIAAVLPPLFAILWFARGRFGEVTWRRGLSAFAGGATVSVVIALALEIVLPVFVLGILNFFTPIVQNVRTLLNLLADADIAAALTNPVFLVVLAQMAIVAPLVEEFAKPLITLPVLRYLKRREAFLIAALAGAGFAAVENVIYAGFGLQLWAGVLLVRALGGAIHPLGAGLTGLGWQDVLQHAPNARGNWLKRYGLASGIHALWNGGSLILMTLAGAQFFGDLPPRLEIAGLAIQGVLLAFLLVLGLAALWAGRALVSNTEKSSQVGHELDALLPKTVALELQLSDRALAIWALACLVVIAPVGVIALRVLFK
;
A
#
# COMPACT_ATOMS: atom_id res chain seq x y z
N MET A 1 -27.46 -4.49 -9.24
CA MET A 1 -26.68 -4.71 -10.48
C MET A 1 -27.51 -5.54 -11.44
N ARG A 2 -27.39 -5.30 -12.75
CA ARG A 2 -28.06 -6.12 -13.76
C ARG A 2 -27.48 -7.54 -13.76
N LYS A 3 -28.32 -8.55 -14.03
CA LYS A 3 -27.93 -9.98 -14.08
C LYS A 3 -26.73 -10.20 -15.00
N GLN A 4 -26.69 -9.51 -16.15
CA GLN A 4 -25.59 -9.55 -17.12
C GLN A 4 -24.23 -9.19 -16.51
N THR A 5 -24.14 -8.10 -15.73
CA THR A 5 -22.88 -7.69 -15.08
C THR A 5 -22.39 -8.75 -14.08
N LEU A 6 -23.31 -9.36 -13.32
CA LEU A 6 -22.95 -10.42 -12.39
C LEU A 6 -22.47 -11.67 -13.13
N THR A 7 -23.10 -12.03 -14.25
CA THR A 7 -22.65 -13.13 -15.10
C THR A 7 -21.26 -12.87 -15.67
N LEU A 8 -20.96 -11.64 -16.13
CA LEU A 8 -19.61 -11.28 -16.59
C LEU A 8 -18.57 -11.40 -15.48
N ILE A 9 -18.87 -10.92 -14.26
CA ILE A 9 -17.95 -11.06 -13.12
C ILE A 9 -17.76 -12.54 -12.74
N GLN A 10 -18.82 -13.34 -12.82
CA GLN A 10 -18.72 -14.77 -12.56
C GLN A 10 -17.77 -15.46 -13.56
N TRP A 11 -17.96 -15.23 -14.86
CA TRP A 11 -17.10 -15.80 -15.90
C TRP A 11 -15.67 -15.27 -15.82
N GLY A 12 -15.49 -13.96 -15.62
CA GLY A 12 -14.17 -13.36 -15.43
C GLY A 12 -13.45 -13.94 -14.21
N GLY A 13 -14.16 -14.12 -13.09
CA GLY A 13 -13.62 -14.78 -11.89
C GLY A 13 -13.24 -16.23 -12.14
N MET A 14 -14.07 -16.98 -12.88
CA MET A 14 -13.76 -18.36 -13.26
C MET A 14 -12.53 -18.43 -14.17
N LEU A 15 -12.44 -17.57 -15.19
CA LEU A 15 -11.28 -17.52 -16.09
C LEU A 15 -10.00 -17.17 -15.34
N LEU A 16 -10.06 -16.19 -14.42
CA LEU A 16 -8.90 -15.82 -13.59
C LEU A 16 -8.48 -16.97 -12.66
N PHE A 17 -9.44 -17.69 -12.07
CA PHE A 17 -9.17 -18.88 -11.27
C PHE A 17 -8.52 -19.99 -12.12
N LEU A 18 -9.07 -20.28 -13.29
CA LEU A 18 -8.53 -21.30 -14.20
C LEU A 18 -7.14 -20.94 -14.71
N ALA A 19 -6.88 -19.66 -14.99
CA ALA A 19 -5.54 -19.18 -15.36
C ALA A 19 -4.53 -19.31 -14.20
N GLY A 20 -5.00 -19.23 -12.95
CA GLY A 20 -4.18 -19.46 -11.77
C GLY A 20 -3.76 -20.92 -11.55
N LEU A 21 -4.51 -21.90 -12.09
CA LEU A 21 -4.19 -23.33 -11.91
C LEU A 21 -2.86 -23.74 -12.57
N PRO A 22 -2.58 -23.42 -13.86
CA PRO A 22 -1.28 -23.67 -14.46
C PRO A 22 -0.14 -22.93 -13.75
N VAL A 23 -0.39 -21.70 -13.28
CA VAL A 23 0.61 -20.94 -12.51
C VAL A 23 0.93 -21.67 -11.22
N ALA A 24 -0.07 -22.09 -10.44
CA ALA A 24 0.12 -22.82 -9.19
C ALA A 24 0.82 -24.18 -9.40
N LEU A 25 0.47 -24.90 -10.46
CA LEU A 25 1.16 -26.14 -10.82
C LEU A 25 2.63 -25.87 -11.18
N GLY A 26 2.87 -24.80 -11.96
CA GLY A 26 4.21 -24.30 -12.26
C GLY A 26 4.98 -23.94 -10.99
N CYS A 27 4.35 -23.24 -10.03
CA CYS A 27 4.94 -22.94 -8.72
C CYS A 27 5.37 -24.21 -8.00
N PHE A 28 4.53 -25.23 -7.98
CA PHE A 28 4.82 -26.48 -7.30
C PHE A 28 6.06 -27.15 -7.93
N CYS A 29 6.09 -27.26 -9.27
CA CYS A 29 7.26 -27.79 -9.98
C CYS A 29 8.53 -26.96 -9.72
N LEU A 30 8.44 -25.63 -9.79
CA LEU A 30 9.55 -24.72 -9.53
C LEU A 30 10.02 -24.78 -8.07
N THR A 31 9.11 -25.02 -7.13
CA THR A 31 9.44 -25.23 -5.71
C THR A 31 10.26 -26.50 -5.55
N VAL A 32 9.84 -27.60 -6.19
CA VAL A 32 10.60 -28.87 -6.19
C VAL A 32 11.97 -28.70 -6.83
N LEU A 33 12.07 -27.98 -7.94
CA LEU A 33 13.35 -27.68 -8.60
C LEU A 33 14.24 -26.74 -7.76
N SER A 34 13.66 -25.76 -7.08
CA SER A 34 14.41 -24.86 -6.20
C SER A 34 14.93 -25.58 -4.95
N LEU A 35 14.19 -26.59 -4.46
CA LEU A 35 14.66 -27.46 -3.38
C LEU A 35 15.89 -28.28 -3.79
N SER A 36 15.99 -28.67 -5.07
CA SER A 36 17.16 -29.41 -5.57
C SER A 36 18.35 -28.49 -5.87
N SER A 37 18.11 -27.28 -6.39
CA SER A 37 19.18 -26.34 -6.76
C SER A 37 19.82 -25.63 -5.56
N ARG A 38 19.08 -25.46 -4.45
CA ARG A 38 19.49 -24.66 -3.28
C ARG A 38 19.91 -23.21 -3.62
N SER A 39 19.44 -22.66 -4.73
CA SER A 39 19.77 -21.27 -5.12
C SER A 39 18.83 -20.26 -4.45
N ALA A 40 19.40 -19.16 -3.95
CA ALA A 40 18.64 -18.05 -3.39
C ALA A 40 17.73 -17.40 -4.45
N GLU A 41 18.24 -17.26 -5.67
CA GLU A 41 17.50 -16.76 -6.83
C GLU A 41 16.24 -17.61 -7.13
N GLY A 42 16.36 -18.93 -7.02
CA GLY A 42 15.23 -19.85 -7.17
C GLY A 42 14.15 -19.60 -6.12
N THR A 43 14.56 -19.31 -4.88
CA THR A 43 13.61 -19.03 -3.78
C THR A 43 12.89 -17.70 -3.99
N ILE A 44 13.59 -16.66 -4.47
CA ILE A 44 12.99 -15.35 -4.82
C ILE A 44 11.93 -15.55 -5.91
N PHE A 45 12.32 -16.21 -7.00
CA PHE A 45 11.42 -16.46 -8.11
C PHE A 45 10.18 -17.25 -7.67
N VAL A 46 10.38 -18.37 -6.97
CA VAL A 46 9.29 -19.21 -6.43
C VAL A 46 8.35 -18.40 -5.54
N SER A 47 8.87 -17.53 -4.67
CA SER A 47 8.06 -16.68 -3.79
C SER A 47 7.16 -15.71 -4.58
N GLY A 48 7.71 -15.09 -5.62
CA GLY A 48 6.95 -14.21 -6.51
C GLY A 48 5.85 -14.93 -7.28
N VAL A 49 6.14 -16.12 -7.81
CA VAL A 49 5.14 -16.91 -8.55
C VAL A 49 4.05 -17.44 -7.61
N TRP A 50 4.37 -17.83 -6.36
CA TRP A 50 3.37 -18.19 -5.35
C TRP A 50 2.42 -17.04 -5.01
N ALA A 51 2.94 -15.81 -4.88
CA ALA A 51 2.11 -14.63 -4.69
C ALA A 51 1.13 -14.46 -5.85
N PHE A 52 1.61 -14.58 -7.09
CA PHE A 52 0.78 -14.48 -8.28
C PHE A 52 -0.27 -15.60 -8.37
N ALA A 53 0.10 -16.83 -8.01
CA ALA A 53 -0.82 -17.97 -7.94
C ALA A 53 -1.93 -17.73 -6.91
N LEU A 54 -1.59 -17.27 -5.70
CA LEU A 54 -2.59 -16.97 -4.67
C LEU A 54 -3.49 -15.81 -5.05
N LEU A 55 -2.97 -14.80 -5.75
CA LEU A 55 -3.78 -13.69 -6.24
C LEU A 55 -4.76 -14.14 -7.32
N THR A 56 -4.31 -14.88 -8.32
CA THR A 56 -5.15 -15.37 -9.43
C THR A 56 -6.20 -16.38 -8.93
N LEU A 57 -5.79 -17.38 -8.15
CA LEU A 57 -6.70 -18.36 -7.56
C LEU A 57 -7.64 -17.72 -6.53
N GLY A 58 -7.09 -16.99 -5.56
CA GLY A 58 -7.86 -16.41 -4.47
C GLY A 58 -8.85 -15.34 -4.93
N ALA A 59 -8.40 -14.39 -5.75
CA ALA A 59 -9.28 -13.35 -6.29
C ALA A 59 -10.27 -13.91 -7.30
N GLY A 60 -9.83 -14.83 -8.18
CA GLY A 60 -10.70 -15.51 -9.15
C GLY A 60 -11.82 -16.29 -8.47
N TRP A 61 -11.46 -17.12 -7.47
CA TRP A 61 -12.42 -17.88 -6.68
C TRP A 61 -13.40 -16.97 -5.93
N THR A 62 -12.89 -15.92 -5.28
CA THR A 62 -13.69 -14.92 -4.58
C THR A 62 -14.72 -14.28 -5.51
N ALA A 63 -14.29 -13.80 -6.68
CA ALA A 63 -15.15 -13.16 -7.66
C ALA A 63 -16.22 -14.13 -8.17
N PHE A 64 -15.83 -15.35 -8.54
CA PHE A 64 -16.73 -16.41 -8.99
C PHE A 64 -17.78 -16.75 -7.93
N GLN A 65 -17.35 -17.05 -6.70
CA GLN A 65 -18.22 -17.49 -5.62
C GLN A 65 -19.22 -16.39 -5.23
N HIS A 66 -18.76 -15.14 -5.11
CA HIS A 66 -19.63 -14.03 -4.73
C HIS A 66 -20.61 -13.64 -5.84
N ALA A 67 -20.20 -13.66 -7.10
CA ALA A 67 -21.10 -13.44 -8.23
C ALA A 67 -22.16 -14.55 -8.33
N SER A 68 -21.75 -15.82 -8.20
CA SER A 68 -22.66 -16.97 -8.18
C SER A 68 -23.67 -16.90 -7.02
N ASN A 69 -23.22 -16.51 -5.83
CA ASN A 69 -24.12 -16.30 -4.69
C ASN A 69 -25.09 -15.14 -4.92
N SER A 70 -24.65 -14.07 -5.58
CA SER A 70 -25.52 -12.94 -5.93
C SER A 70 -26.58 -13.30 -6.97
N LEU A 71 -26.22 -14.09 -7.99
CA LEU A 71 -27.16 -14.57 -9.01
C LEU A 71 -28.23 -15.49 -8.41
N ARG A 72 -27.89 -16.22 -7.34
CA ARG A 72 -28.82 -17.08 -6.58
C ARG A 72 -29.63 -16.33 -5.50
N GLY A 73 -29.52 -15.00 -5.43
CA GLY A 73 -30.23 -14.21 -4.42
C GLY A 73 -29.74 -14.44 -2.97
N LYS A 74 -28.61 -15.12 -2.75
CA LYS A 74 -28.10 -15.36 -1.40
C LYS A 74 -27.57 -14.06 -0.81
N VAL A 75 -28.06 -13.68 0.37
CA VAL A 75 -27.62 -12.49 1.11
C VAL A 75 -26.21 -12.73 1.66
N SER A 76 -25.36 -11.68 1.63
CA SER A 76 -24.02 -11.75 2.24
C SER A 76 -24.09 -11.36 3.71
N LYS A 77 -23.37 -12.09 4.56
CA LYS A 77 -23.24 -11.76 5.98
C LYS A 77 -22.47 -10.44 6.17
N PRO A 78 -22.74 -9.69 7.25
CA PRO A 78 -21.92 -8.54 7.66
C PRO A 78 -20.45 -8.93 7.83
N LEU A 79 -19.54 -8.04 7.45
CA LEU A 79 -18.10 -8.23 7.62
C LEU A 79 -17.74 -8.15 9.11
N ARG A 80 -17.03 -9.14 9.61
CA ARG A 80 -16.50 -9.18 10.98
C ARG A 80 -15.08 -9.72 10.93
N LEU A 81 -14.11 -8.91 11.32
CA LEU A 81 -12.72 -9.34 11.45
C LEU A 81 -12.42 -9.77 12.89
N PRO A 82 -11.40 -10.62 13.11
CA PRO A 82 -10.86 -10.88 14.44
C PRO A 82 -10.46 -9.60 15.17
N ASN A 83 -10.25 -9.68 16.48
CA ASN A 83 -9.76 -8.54 17.25
C ASN A 83 -8.32 -8.15 16.82
N ALA A 84 -7.92 -6.93 17.17
CA ALA A 84 -6.64 -6.35 16.73
C ALA A 84 -5.43 -7.12 17.26
N LEU A 85 -5.52 -7.71 18.45
CA LEU A 85 -4.45 -8.49 19.06
C LEU A 85 -4.16 -9.77 18.27
N VAL A 86 -5.17 -10.39 17.66
CA VAL A 86 -4.97 -11.56 16.78
C VAL A 86 -4.11 -11.17 15.57
N PHE A 87 -4.36 -10.01 14.94
CA PHE A 87 -3.54 -9.57 13.80
C PHE A 87 -2.08 -9.34 14.19
N VAL A 88 -1.83 -8.67 15.32
CA VAL A 88 -0.48 -8.42 15.83
C VAL A 88 0.21 -9.74 16.21
N GLY A 89 -0.50 -10.63 16.90
CA GLY A 89 0.03 -11.93 17.31
C GLY A 89 0.36 -12.84 16.13
N VAL A 90 -0.53 -12.93 15.13
CA VAL A 90 -0.26 -13.72 13.92
C VAL A 90 0.87 -13.09 13.10
N PHE A 91 0.95 -11.77 13.00
CA PHE A 91 2.07 -11.10 12.32
C PHE A 91 3.41 -11.43 12.99
N GLY A 92 3.50 -11.27 14.31
CA GLY A 92 4.71 -11.60 15.07
C GLY A 92 5.08 -13.09 14.96
N LEU A 93 4.09 -13.98 15.05
CA LEU A 93 4.29 -15.41 14.87
C LEU A 93 4.77 -15.75 13.45
N SER A 94 4.17 -15.15 12.41
CA SER A 94 4.61 -15.32 11.03
C SER A 94 6.06 -14.88 10.87
N VAL A 95 6.43 -13.69 11.34
CA VAL A 95 7.82 -13.21 11.26
C VAL A 95 8.78 -14.17 11.99
N ALA A 96 8.44 -14.60 13.20
CA ALA A 96 9.26 -15.53 13.98
C ALA A 96 9.42 -16.89 13.28
N LEU A 97 8.33 -17.46 12.76
CA LEU A 97 8.35 -18.72 12.01
C LEU A 97 9.16 -18.60 10.72
N GLY A 98 9.07 -17.47 10.02
CA GLY A 98 9.87 -17.22 8.82
C GLY A 98 11.36 -17.11 9.13
N LEU A 99 11.72 -16.43 10.22
CA LEU A 99 13.11 -16.32 10.66
C LEU A 99 13.68 -17.68 11.08
N PHE A 100 12.90 -18.47 11.82
CA PHE A 100 13.26 -19.84 12.17
C PHE A 100 13.39 -20.72 10.92
N ALA A 101 12.43 -20.64 9.99
CA ALA A 101 12.47 -21.39 8.74
C ALA A 101 13.69 -21.02 7.90
N ALA A 102 14.10 -19.74 7.86
CA ALA A 102 15.28 -19.28 7.14
C ALA A 102 16.60 -19.87 7.68
N GLN A 103 16.64 -20.22 8.97
CA GLN A 103 17.80 -20.91 9.58
C GLN A 103 17.78 -22.43 9.32
N ALA A 104 16.61 -23.01 9.06
CA ALA A 104 16.47 -24.42 8.72
C ALA A 104 16.84 -24.66 7.24
N ARG A 105 17.60 -25.71 6.92
CA ARG A 105 18.14 -25.92 5.55
C ARG A 105 17.11 -26.35 4.49
N VAL A 106 15.95 -26.88 4.89
CA VAL A 106 14.97 -27.52 3.97
C VAL A 106 13.59 -26.85 4.00
N LEU A 107 13.28 -26.14 5.09
CA LEU A 107 12.00 -25.46 5.30
C LEU A 107 11.76 -24.15 4.52
N PRO A 108 12.78 -23.36 4.10
CA PRO A 108 12.56 -22.04 3.52
C PRO A 108 11.70 -22.07 2.26
N THR A 109 11.98 -22.96 1.31
CA THR A 109 11.35 -22.92 -0.01
C THR A 109 9.85 -23.22 0.02
N LEU A 110 9.35 -23.93 1.04
CA LEU A 110 7.93 -24.26 1.19
C LEU A 110 7.20 -23.31 2.14
N ILE A 111 7.79 -23.03 3.32
CA ILE A 111 7.10 -22.29 4.37
C ILE A 111 7.25 -20.78 4.20
N LEU A 112 8.43 -20.32 3.74
CA LEU A 112 8.75 -18.90 3.71
C LEU A 112 7.81 -18.10 2.79
N PRO A 113 7.45 -18.56 1.56
CA PRO A 113 6.51 -17.82 0.72
C PRO A 113 5.15 -17.61 1.40
N LEU A 114 4.62 -18.66 2.04
CA LEU A 114 3.32 -18.59 2.74
C LEU A 114 3.39 -17.63 3.93
N VAL A 115 4.47 -17.70 4.70
CA VAL A 115 4.71 -16.83 5.85
C VAL A 115 4.84 -15.36 5.43
N ILE A 116 5.60 -15.08 4.36
CA ILE A 116 5.73 -13.72 3.81
C ILE A 116 4.37 -13.18 3.39
N ILE A 117 3.56 -13.98 2.70
CA ILE A 117 2.24 -13.55 2.22
C ILE A 117 1.31 -13.24 3.39
N ILE A 118 1.28 -14.10 4.43
CA ILE A 118 0.49 -13.84 5.64
C ILE A 118 0.97 -12.55 6.32
N ALA A 119 2.28 -12.42 6.56
CA ALA A 119 2.84 -11.24 7.21
C ALA A 119 2.63 -9.95 6.40
N ALA A 120 2.64 -10.02 5.07
CA ALA A 120 2.40 -8.89 4.18
C ALA A 120 0.95 -8.38 4.20
N VAL A 121 -0.02 -9.28 4.35
CA VAL A 121 -1.47 -8.98 4.33
C VAL A 121 -1.95 -8.37 5.64
N LEU A 122 -1.37 -8.77 6.78
CA LEU A 122 -1.90 -8.45 8.11
C LEU A 122 -1.86 -6.95 8.47
N PRO A 123 -0.77 -6.19 8.26
CA PRO A 123 -0.72 -4.78 8.63
C PRO A 123 -1.79 -3.89 7.98
N PRO A 124 -2.04 -3.95 6.65
CA PRO A 124 -3.11 -3.14 6.06
C PRO A 124 -4.51 -3.58 6.52
N LEU A 125 -4.75 -4.87 6.80
CA LEU A 125 -6.02 -5.31 7.38
C LEU A 125 -6.21 -4.87 8.83
N PHE A 126 -5.13 -4.83 9.61
CA PHE A 126 -5.13 -4.24 10.94
C PHE A 126 -5.54 -2.76 10.89
N ALA A 127 -5.02 -1.99 9.93
CA ALA A 127 -5.43 -0.60 9.74
C ALA A 127 -6.92 -0.45 9.45
N ILE A 128 -7.49 -1.32 8.61
CA ILE A 128 -8.94 -1.36 8.35
C ILE A 128 -9.74 -1.64 9.62
N LEU A 129 -9.32 -2.63 10.41
CA LEU A 129 -9.97 -2.95 11.69
C LEU A 129 -9.92 -1.76 12.66
N TRP A 130 -8.78 -1.07 12.71
CA TRP A 130 -8.56 0.13 13.52
C TRP A 130 -9.48 1.27 13.09
N PHE A 131 -9.57 1.57 11.79
CA PHE A 131 -10.47 2.59 11.24
C PHE A 131 -11.92 2.28 11.59
N ALA A 132 -12.34 1.02 11.42
CA ALA A 132 -13.70 0.59 11.65
C ALA A 132 -14.09 0.54 13.14
N ARG A 133 -13.13 0.64 14.08
CA ARG A 133 -13.32 0.39 15.53
C ARG A 133 -14.01 -0.96 15.79
N GLY A 134 -13.66 -1.97 14.99
CA GLY A 134 -14.30 -3.29 15.03
C GLY A 134 -15.75 -3.35 14.52
N ARG A 135 -16.32 -2.23 14.04
CA ARG A 135 -17.71 -2.16 13.54
C ARG A 135 -17.72 -1.81 12.06
N PHE A 136 -18.12 -2.74 11.22
CA PHE A 136 -18.13 -2.52 9.76
C PHE A 136 -19.44 -1.91 9.22
N GLY A 137 -20.46 -1.71 10.08
CA GLY A 137 -21.77 -1.21 9.63
C GLY A 137 -22.42 -2.21 8.68
N GLU A 138 -22.97 -1.72 7.56
CA GLU A 138 -23.60 -2.57 6.54
C GLU A 138 -22.59 -3.10 5.49
N VAL A 139 -21.28 -2.90 5.70
CA VAL A 139 -20.27 -3.53 4.86
C VAL A 139 -20.35 -5.05 5.07
N THR A 140 -20.59 -5.77 3.96
CA THR A 140 -20.70 -7.23 3.95
C THR A 140 -19.41 -7.88 3.50
N TRP A 141 -19.21 -9.16 3.83
CA TRP A 141 -18.08 -9.96 3.34
C TRP A 141 -17.92 -9.89 1.83
N ARG A 142 -19.02 -9.99 1.08
CA ARG A 142 -19.01 -9.85 -0.38
C ARG A 142 -18.38 -8.53 -0.82
N ARG A 143 -18.88 -7.40 -0.31
CA ARG A 143 -18.38 -6.09 -0.74
C ARG A 143 -16.92 -5.89 -0.31
N GLY A 144 -16.59 -6.26 0.93
CA GLY A 144 -15.25 -6.09 1.47
C GLY A 144 -14.20 -6.96 0.79
N LEU A 145 -14.48 -8.25 0.60
CA LEU A 145 -13.54 -9.18 -0.03
C LEU A 145 -13.40 -8.90 -1.53
N SER A 146 -14.48 -8.52 -2.24
CA SER A 146 -14.38 -8.08 -3.63
C SER A 146 -13.56 -6.79 -3.78
N ALA A 147 -13.70 -5.84 -2.86
CA ALA A 147 -12.87 -4.62 -2.87
C ALA A 147 -11.40 -4.95 -2.61
N PHE A 148 -11.11 -5.75 -1.59
CA PHE A 148 -9.74 -6.20 -1.27
C PHE A 148 -9.11 -6.97 -2.44
N ALA A 149 -9.77 -8.00 -2.94
CA ALA A 149 -9.27 -8.80 -4.07
C ALA A 149 -9.12 -7.95 -5.34
N GLY A 150 -10.05 -7.02 -5.57
CA GLY A 150 -10.01 -6.06 -6.65
C GLY A 150 -8.82 -5.11 -6.58
N GLY A 151 -8.53 -4.59 -5.38
CA GLY A 151 -7.35 -3.77 -5.13
C GLY A 151 -6.05 -4.54 -5.31
N ALA A 152 -6.01 -5.79 -4.84
CA ALA A 152 -4.87 -6.69 -4.98
C ALA A 152 -4.61 -7.18 -6.43
N THR A 153 -5.57 -6.99 -7.34
CA THR A 153 -5.46 -7.47 -8.72
C THR A 153 -5.57 -6.31 -9.71
N VAL A 154 -6.79 -5.85 -9.98
CA VAL A 154 -7.09 -4.83 -10.99
C VAL A 154 -6.33 -3.54 -10.72
N SER A 155 -6.34 -3.04 -9.47
CA SER A 155 -5.65 -1.78 -9.15
C SER A 155 -4.13 -1.90 -9.27
N VAL A 156 -3.53 -3.03 -8.83
CA VAL A 156 -2.09 -3.29 -9.01
C VAL A 156 -1.73 -3.36 -10.49
N VAL A 157 -2.52 -4.07 -11.32
CA VAL A 157 -2.26 -4.16 -12.77
C VAL A 157 -2.33 -2.78 -13.43
N ILE A 158 -3.34 -1.97 -13.09
CA ILE A 158 -3.45 -0.60 -13.61
C ILE A 158 -2.25 0.25 -13.17
N ALA A 159 -1.86 0.17 -11.89
CA ALA A 159 -0.70 0.91 -11.38
C ALA A 159 0.58 0.48 -12.10
N LEU A 160 0.89 -0.82 -12.20
CA LEU A 160 2.06 -1.34 -12.91
C LEU A 160 2.08 -0.91 -14.38
N ALA A 161 0.93 -0.91 -15.06
CA ALA A 161 0.83 -0.48 -16.44
C ALA A 161 1.17 1.00 -16.61
N LEU A 162 0.64 1.85 -15.73
CA LEU A 162 0.83 3.31 -15.79
C LEU A 162 2.18 3.76 -15.24
N GLU A 163 2.71 3.07 -14.24
CA GLU A 163 3.91 3.45 -13.51
C GLU A 163 5.18 2.86 -14.12
N ILE A 164 5.11 1.63 -14.64
CA ILE A 164 6.29 0.91 -15.14
C ILE A 164 6.22 0.76 -16.66
N VAL A 165 5.17 0.10 -17.17
CA VAL A 165 5.10 -0.28 -18.59
C VAL A 165 5.09 0.95 -19.49
N LEU A 166 4.25 1.93 -19.18
CA LEU A 166 4.12 3.15 -19.98
C LEU A 166 5.43 3.98 -19.99
N PRO A 167 6.06 4.32 -18.85
CA PRO A 167 7.34 5.03 -18.87
C PRO A 167 8.45 4.25 -19.58
N VAL A 168 8.58 2.94 -19.35
CA VAL A 168 9.55 2.08 -20.03
C VAL A 168 9.34 2.10 -21.54
N PHE A 169 8.09 1.98 -22.00
CA PHE A 169 7.75 2.05 -23.42
C PHE A 169 8.13 3.41 -24.03
N VAL A 170 7.83 4.51 -23.35
CA VAL A 170 8.18 5.87 -23.80
C VAL A 170 9.71 6.06 -23.86
N LEU A 171 10.43 5.66 -22.81
CA LEU A 171 11.90 5.73 -22.78
C LEU A 171 12.55 4.86 -23.88
N GLY A 172 11.92 3.75 -24.22
CA GLY A 172 12.33 2.88 -25.33
C GLY A 172 12.21 3.53 -26.68
N ILE A 173 11.06 4.13 -26.98
CA ILE A 173 10.84 4.86 -28.23
C ILE A 173 11.84 6.01 -28.38
N LEU A 174 12.17 6.66 -27.27
CA LEU A 174 13.09 7.80 -27.24
C LEU A 174 14.58 7.38 -27.15
N ASN A 175 14.89 6.08 -27.18
CA ASN A 175 16.25 5.52 -27.07
C ASN A 175 17.03 5.96 -25.80
N PHE A 176 16.33 6.21 -24.70
CA PHE A 176 16.95 6.63 -23.43
C PHE A 176 17.41 5.49 -22.52
N PHE A 177 17.17 4.22 -22.89
CA PHE A 177 17.55 3.08 -22.04
C PHE A 177 19.05 2.99 -21.75
N THR A 178 19.90 3.03 -22.79
CA THR A 178 21.35 2.85 -22.62
C THR A 178 21.96 3.92 -21.70
N PRO A 179 21.68 5.22 -21.88
CA PRO A 179 22.12 6.26 -20.96
C PRO A 179 21.64 6.03 -19.52
N ILE A 180 20.39 5.60 -19.32
CA ILE A 180 19.84 5.34 -17.98
C ILE A 180 20.60 4.20 -17.31
N VAL A 181 20.81 3.07 -17.99
CA VAL A 181 21.52 1.90 -17.42
C VAL A 181 22.95 2.25 -17.02
N GLN A 182 23.65 3.05 -17.82
CA GLN A 182 25.00 3.51 -17.49
C GLN A 182 25.00 4.38 -16.23
N ASN A 183 24.09 5.36 -16.15
CA ASN A 183 23.98 6.22 -14.97
C ASN A 183 23.50 5.47 -13.71
N VAL A 184 22.70 4.42 -13.84
CA VAL A 184 22.34 3.53 -12.73
C VAL A 184 23.60 2.85 -12.16
N ARG A 185 24.51 2.35 -13.01
CA ARG A 185 25.78 1.78 -12.54
C ARG A 185 26.63 2.81 -11.81
N THR A 186 26.70 4.03 -12.33
CA THR A 186 27.39 5.14 -11.65
C THR A 186 26.78 5.41 -10.27
N LEU A 187 25.45 5.48 -10.17
CA LEU A 187 24.76 5.67 -8.90
C LEU A 187 25.06 4.54 -7.90
N LEU A 188 25.02 3.29 -8.36
CA LEU A 188 25.34 2.13 -7.52
C LEU A 188 26.78 2.17 -7.01
N ASN A 189 27.73 2.57 -7.85
CA ASN A 189 29.14 2.74 -7.45
C ASN A 189 29.28 3.85 -6.41
N LEU A 190 28.65 5.02 -6.60
CA LEU A 190 28.67 6.11 -5.63
C LEU A 190 28.10 5.69 -4.27
N LEU A 191 27.02 4.90 -4.27
CA LEU A 191 26.44 4.35 -3.04
C LEU A 191 27.36 3.32 -2.37
N ALA A 192 28.05 2.49 -3.16
CA ALA A 192 29.02 1.50 -2.66
C ALA A 192 30.27 2.16 -2.07
N ASP A 193 30.74 3.25 -2.68
CA ASP A 193 31.88 4.05 -2.23
C ASP A 193 31.49 5.03 -1.09
N ALA A 194 30.24 4.99 -0.63
CA ALA A 194 29.66 5.85 0.40
C ALA A 194 29.75 7.36 0.09
N ASP A 195 29.84 7.75 -1.18
CA ASP A 195 29.74 9.16 -1.62
C ASP A 195 28.26 9.59 -1.71
N ILE A 196 27.66 9.76 -0.53
CA ILE A 196 26.23 10.09 -0.39
C ILE A 196 25.89 11.44 -1.05
N ALA A 197 26.81 12.40 -1.01
CA ALA A 197 26.61 13.72 -1.61
C ALA A 197 26.48 13.60 -3.13
N ALA A 198 27.44 12.95 -3.78
CA ALA A 198 27.38 12.72 -5.22
C ALA A 198 26.18 11.84 -5.60
N ALA A 199 25.87 10.80 -4.81
CA ALA A 199 24.71 9.94 -5.04
C ALA A 199 23.38 10.71 -5.02
N LEU A 200 23.16 11.58 -4.03
CA LEU A 200 21.93 12.39 -3.91
C LEU A 200 21.78 13.43 -5.03
N THR A 201 22.89 13.91 -5.58
CA THR A 201 22.89 14.85 -6.73
C THR A 201 22.92 14.15 -8.08
N ASN A 202 23.00 12.82 -8.12
CA ASN A 202 23.04 12.06 -9.35
C ASN A 202 21.69 12.21 -10.12
N PRO A 203 21.71 12.49 -11.43
CA PRO A 203 20.48 12.66 -12.20
C PRO A 203 19.53 11.44 -12.14
N VAL A 204 20.06 10.22 -12.13
CA VAL A 204 19.24 9.02 -11.99
C VAL A 204 18.63 8.91 -10.61
N PHE A 205 19.35 9.29 -9.55
CA PHE A 205 18.76 9.32 -8.20
C PHE A 205 17.58 10.31 -8.15
N LEU A 206 17.72 11.50 -8.74
CA LEU A 206 16.64 12.48 -8.80
C LEU A 206 15.42 11.98 -9.60
N VAL A 207 15.66 11.24 -10.69
CA VAL A 207 14.60 10.58 -11.47
C VAL A 207 13.90 9.50 -10.64
N VAL A 208 14.66 8.63 -9.96
CA VAL A 208 14.10 7.60 -9.07
C VAL A 208 13.33 8.24 -7.92
N LEU A 209 13.85 9.32 -7.34
CA LEU A 209 13.17 10.06 -6.29
C LEU A 209 11.86 10.67 -6.79
N ALA A 210 11.85 11.31 -7.97
CA ALA A 210 10.63 11.84 -8.57
C ALA A 210 9.63 10.72 -8.90
N GLN A 211 10.10 9.58 -9.40
CA GLN A 211 9.27 8.42 -9.65
C GLN A 211 8.60 7.93 -8.36
N MET A 212 9.38 7.71 -7.30
CA MET A 212 8.90 7.16 -6.03
C MET A 212 8.08 8.15 -5.21
N ALA A 213 8.45 9.44 -5.22
CA ALA A 213 7.81 10.48 -4.42
C ALA A 213 6.66 11.18 -5.13
N ILE A 214 6.53 11.09 -6.45
CA ILE A 214 5.50 11.84 -7.19
C ILE A 214 4.71 10.92 -8.09
N VAL A 215 5.35 10.27 -9.07
CA VAL A 215 4.65 9.52 -10.11
C VAL A 215 3.91 8.33 -9.52
N ALA A 216 4.59 7.47 -8.76
CA ALA A 216 4.00 6.28 -8.17
C ALA A 216 2.83 6.63 -7.21
N PRO A 217 2.99 7.55 -6.22
CA PRO A 217 1.87 7.95 -5.37
C PRO A 217 0.65 8.50 -6.12
N LEU A 218 0.85 9.30 -7.17
CA LEU A 218 -0.26 9.80 -7.97
C LEU A 218 -0.97 8.66 -8.69
N VAL A 219 -0.24 7.86 -9.45
CA VAL A 219 -0.77 6.74 -10.24
C VAL A 219 -1.49 5.74 -9.35
N GLU A 220 -0.87 5.35 -8.25
CA GLU A 220 -1.42 4.35 -7.34
C GLU A 220 -2.69 4.83 -6.63
N GLU A 221 -2.68 6.03 -6.05
CA GLU A 221 -3.85 6.55 -5.35
C GLU A 221 -5.02 6.79 -6.30
N PHE A 222 -4.74 7.04 -7.59
CA PHE A 222 -5.75 7.07 -8.63
C PHE A 222 -6.31 5.67 -8.95
N ALA A 223 -5.45 4.66 -9.07
CA ALA A 223 -5.81 3.29 -9.49
C ALA A 223 -6.57 2.50 -8.42
N LYS A 224 -6.21 2.67 -7.13
CA LYS A 224 -6.79 1.93 -5.98
C LYS A 224 -8.33 1.97 -5.92
N PRO A 225 -9.00 3.14 -5.94
CA PRO A 225 -10.45 3.19 -5.80
C PRO A 225 -11.25 2.80 -7.06
N LEU A 226 -10.61 2.66 -8.23
CA LEU A 226 -11.33 2.41 -9.51
C LEU A 226 -12.23 1.17 -9.46
N ILE A 227 -11.77 0.11 -8.80
CA ILE A 227 -12.54 -1.13 -8.66
C ILE A 227 -13.80 -0.98 -7.79
N THR A 228 -13.86 0.07 -6.97
CA THR A 228 -14.99 0.34 -6.07
C THR A 228 -16.00 1.32 -6.65
N LEU A 229 -15.64 2.10 -7.68
CA LEU A 229 -16.50 3.12 -8.29
C LEU A 229 -17.94 2.67 -8.59
N PRO A 230 -18.18 1.45 -9.12
CA PRO A 230 -19.55 1.02 -9.44
C PRO A 230 -20.51 0.99 -8.24
N VAL A 231 -19.98 0.89 -7.02
CA VAL A 231 -20.79 0.82 -5.79
C VAL A 231 -20.78 2.11 -4.97
N LEU A 232 -19.75 2.95 -5.05
CA LEU A 232 -19.56 4.10 -4.15
C LEU A 232 -20.77 5.04 -4.11
N ARG A 233 -21.42 5.29 -5.25
CA ARG A 233 -22.58 6.19 -5.33
C ARG A 233 -23.79 5.75 -4.50
N TYR A 234 -23.87 4.46 -4.16
CA TYR A 234 -24.99 3.86 -3.43
C TYR A 234 -24.70 3.60 -1.95
N LEU A 235 -23.50 3.92 -1.49
CA LEU A 235 -23.06 3.64 -0.13
C LEU A 235 -23.20 4.88 0.73
N LYS A 236 -23.37 4.68 2.04
CA LYS A 236 -23.18 5.76 3.02
C LYS A 236 -21.71 6.19 3.03
N ARG A 237 -21.40 7.44 3.41
CA ARG A 237 -20.01 7.95 3.39
C ARG A 237 -19.03 7.04 4.12
N ARG A 238 -19.41 6.57 5.31
CA ARG A 238 -18.62 5.64 6.13
C ARG A 238 -18.28 4.35 5.38
N GLU A 239 -19.28 3.79 4.69
CA GLU A 239 -19.14 2.53 3.95
C GLU A 239 -18.31 2.74 2.68
N ALA A 240 -18.50 3.85 1.97
CA ALA A 240 -17.70 4.21 0.82
C ALA A 240 -16.22 4.34 1.20
N PHE A 241 -15.91 5.01 2.32
CA PHE A 241 -14.55 5.07 2.86
C PHE A 241 -13.99 3.68 3.15
N LEU A 242 -14.71 2.84 3.92
CA LEU A 242 -14.23 1.52 4.32
C LEU A 242 -14.08 0.55 3.12
N ILE A 243 -14.96 0.62 2.13
CA ILE A 243 -14.87 -0.19 0.91
C ILE A 243 -13.68 0.22 0.06
N ALA A 244 -13.46 1.52 -0.15
CA ALA A 244 -12.29 1.99 -0.88
C ALA A 244 -10.98 1.72 -0.11
N ALA A 245 -11.00 1.87 1.22
CA ALA A 245 -9.86 1.53 2.07
C ALA A 245 -9.52 0.03 1.98
N LEU A 246 -10.51 -0.86 1.93
CA LEU A 246 -10.28 -2.30 1.71
C LEU A 246 -9.60 -2.58 0.36
N ALA A 247 -9.91 -1.84 -0.69
CA ALA A 247 -9.18 -1.93 -1.95
C ALA A 247 -7.72 -1.47 -1.80
N GLY A 248 -7.48 -0.35 -1.09
CA GLY A 248 -6.13 0.08 -0.73
C GLY A 248 -5.36 -0.95 0.11
N ALA A 249 -6.04 -1.66 1.01
CA ALA A 249 -5.44 -2.73 1.80
C ALA A 249 -5.01 -3.93 0.94
N GLY A 250 -5.84 -4.31 -0.04
CA GLY A 250 -5.49 -5.34 -1.01
C GLY A 250 -4.31 -4.96 -1.89
N PHE A 251 -4.27 -3.71 -2.34
CA PHE A 251 -3.12 -3.16 -3.08
C PHE A 251 -1.82 -3.27 -2.26
N ALA A 252 -1.84 -2.74 -1.03
CA ALA A 252 -0.67 -2.78 -0.15
C ALA A 252 -0.21 -4.20 0.19
N ALA A 253 -1.13 -5.15 0.31
CA ALA A 253 -0.78 -6.54 0.57
C ALA A 253 0.11 -7.11 -0.55
N VAL A 254 -0.21 -6.84 -1.81
CA VAL A 254 0.59 -7.32 -2.96
C VAL A 254 1.90 -6.59 -3.04
N GLU A 255 1.86 -5.27 -2.90
CA GLU A 255 3.05 -4.45 -2.88
C GLU A 255 4.04 -4.90 -1.78
N ASN A 256 3.56 -5.19 -0.57
CA ASN A 256 4.37 -5.73 0.52
C ASN A 256 5.05 -7.05 0.15
N VAL A 257 4.33 -7.95 -0.55
CA VAL A 257 4.91 -9.22 -1.02
C VAL A 257 5.98 -8.97 -2.08
N ILE A 258 5.74 -8.03 -3.00
CA ILE A 258 6.72 -7.65 -4.04
C ILE A 258 8.01 -7.11 -3.38
N TYR A 259 7.89 -6.15 -2.45
CA TYR A 259 9.06 -5.61 -1.73
C TYR A 259 9.80 -6.67 -0.91
N ALA A 260 9.07 -7.52 -0.17
CA ALA A 260 9.69 -8.59 0.60
C ALA A 260 10.36 -9.66 -0.29
N GLY A 261 9.79 -9.92 -1.47
CA GLY A 261 10.34 -10.83 -2.46
C GLY A 261 11.63 -10.30 -3.09
N PHE A 262 11.66 -9.03 -3.54
CA PHE A 262 12.88 -8.40 -4.06
C PHE A 262 13.95 -8.24 -2.98
N GLY A 263 13.54 -7.94 -1.74
CA GLY A 263 14.40 -7.82 -0.58
C GLY A 263 14.54 -9.10 0.24
N LEU A 264 14.53 -10.29 -0.39
CA LEU A 264 14.40 -11.56 0.34
C LEU A 264 15.44 -11.77 1.45
N GLN A 265 16.66 -11.25 1.32
CA GLN A 265 17.66 -11.36 2.38
C GLN A 265 17.30 -10.58 3.64
N LEU A 266 16.52 -9.50 3.49
CA LEU A 266 16.10 -8.58 4.54
C LEU A 266 14.58 -8.57 4.71
N TRP A 267 13.88 -9.60 4.21
CA TRP A 267 12.42 -9.64 4.06
C TRP A 267 11.68 -9.30 5.37
N ALA A 268 12.18 -9.78 6.51
CA ALA A 268 11.58 -9.54 7.81
C ALA A 268 11.66 -8.07 8.21
N GLY A 269 12.82 -7.44 7.99
CA GLY A 269 13.02 -6.01 8.20
C GLY A 269 12.18 -5.16 7.26
N VAL A 270 12.09 -5.56 5.98
CA VAL A 270 11.21 -4.92 4.98
C VAL A 270 9.75 -5.00 5.44
N LEU A 271 9.25 -6.17 5.81
CA LEU A 271 7.86 -6.32 6.28
C LEU A 271 7.60 -5.58 7.58
N LEU A 272 8.58 -5.47 8.48
CA LEU A 272 8.44 -4.68 9.71
C LEU A 272 8.32 -3.19 9.40
N VAL A 273 9.18 -2.65 8.54
CA VAL A 273 9.11 -1.26 8.06
C VAL A 273 7.77 -1.00 7.36
N ARG A 274 7.35 -1.90 6.48
CA ARG A 274 6.07 -1.82 5.78
C ARG A 274 4.87 -1.93 6.73
N ALA A 275 4.99 -2.67 7.83
CA ALA A 275 3.96 -2.75 8.84
C ALA A 275 3.73 -1.39 9.54
N LEU A 276 4.79 -0.60 9.76
CA LEU A 276 4.67 0.76 10.30
C LEU A 276 3.83 1.67 9.38
N GLY A 277 3.98 1.51 8.06
CA GLY A 277 3.22 2.26 7.05
C GLY A 277 1.91 1.62 6.61
N GLY A 278 1.50 0.50 7.22
CA GLY A 278 0.40 -0.34 6.73
C GLY A 278 -0.95 0.38 6.60
N ALA A 279 -1.13 1.51 7.28
CA ALA A 279 -2.34 2.33 7.21
C ALA A 279 -2.39 3.32 6.04
N ILE A 280 -1.28 3.59 5.36
CA ILE A 280 -1.19 4.65 4.35
C ILE A 280 -2.03 4.34 3.12
N HIS A 281 -1.86 3.17 2.49
CA HIS A 281 -2.65 2.79 1.30
C HIS A 281 -4.15 2.64 1.63
N PRO A 282 -4.56 2.00 2.75
CA PRO A 282 -5.96 2.01 3.17
C PRO A 282 -6.52 3.43 3.36
N LEU A 283 -5.78 4.34 4.00
CA LEU A 283 -6.23 5.72 4.21
C LEU A 283 -6.35 6.46 2.88
N GLY A 284 -5.32 6.39 2.03
CA GLY A 284 -5.27 7.06 0.74
C GLY A 284 -6.41 6.62 -0.19
N ALA A 285 -6.60 5.31 -0.33
CA ALA A 285 -7.71 4.76 -1.10
C ALA A 285 -9.07 5.15 -0.52
N GLY A 286 -9.22 5.16 0.81
CA GLY A 286 -10.43 5.65 1.49
C GLY A 286 -10.74 7.12 1.20
N LEU A 287 -9.74 8.00 1.26
CA LEU A 287 -9.86 9.43 0.94
C LEU A 287 -10.23 9.66 -0.53
N THR A 288 -9.49 9.04 -1.45
CA THR A 288 -9.75 9.17 -2.90
C THR A 288 -11.11 8.56 -3.26
N GLY A 289 -11.49 7.46 -2.62
CA GLY A 289 -12.83 6.86 -2.74
C GLY A 289 -13.94 7.81 -2.30
N LEU A 290 -13.81 8.49 -1.16
CA LEU A 290 -14.75 9.54 -0.77
C LEU A 290 -14.80 10.69 -1.79
N GLY A 291 -13.64 11.10 -2.32
CA GLY A 291 -13.58 12.09 -3.40
C GLY A 291 -14.41 11.67 -4.61
N TRP A 292 -14.22 10.42 -5.07
CA TRP A 292 -15.00 9.86 -6.17
C TRP A 292 -16.48 9.76 -5.85
N GLN A 293 -16.84 9.41 -4.63
CA GLN A 293 -18.24 9.38 -4.20
C GLN A 293 -18.89 10.76 -4.34
N ASP A 294 -18.22 11.84 -3.92
CA ASP A 294 -18.73 13.20 -4.08
C ASP A 294 -18.99 13.54 -5.55
N VAL A 295 -18.07 13.16 -6.45
CA VAL A 295 -18.24 13.34 -7.90
C VAL A 295 -19.43 12.54 -8.43
N LEU A 296 -19.52 11.26 -8.07
CA LEU A 296 -20.59 10.36 -8.53
C LEU A 296 -21.98 10.74 -8.00
N GLN A 297 -22.05 11.38 -6.83
CA GLN A 297 -23.29 11.87 -6.23
C GLN A 297 -23.59 13.33 -6.58
N HIS A 298 -22.77 13.97 -7.42
CA HIS A 298 -22.91 15.39 -7.80
C HIS A 298 -22.99 16.32 -6.58
N ALA A 299 -22.18 16.05 -5.56
CA ALA A 299 -22.13 16.87 -4.36
C ALA A 299 -21.65 18.30 -4.67
N PRO A 300 -22.06 19.31 -3.89
CA PRO A 300 -21.52 20.66 -4.01
C PRO A 300 -19.99 20.65 -3.92
N ASN A 301 -19.34 21.38 -4.84
CA ASN A 301 -17.88 21.44 -4.95
C ASN A 301 -17.19 20.05 -5.07
N ALA A 302 -17.85 19.06 -5.71
CA ALA A 302 -17.31 17.71 -5.82
C ALA A 302 -15.89 17.64 -6.41
N ARG A 303 -15.59 18.46 -7.43
CA ARG A 303 -14.25 18.52 -8.05
C ARG A 303 -13.19 19.02 -7.09
N GLY A 304 -13.46 20.10 -6.35
CA GLY A 304 -12.55 20.63 -5.34
C GLY A 304 -12.33 19.64 -4.20
N ASN A 305 -13.41 18.98 -3.74
CA ASN A 305 -13.33 17.95 -2.71
C ASN A 305 -12.53 16.71 -3.17
N TRP A 306 -12.70 16.31 -4.44
CA TRP A 306 -11.92 15.23 -5.03
C TRP A 306 -10.43 15.58 -5.07
N LEU A 307 -10.08 16.75 -5.61
CA LEU A 307 -8.70 17.20 -5.72
C LEU A 307 -8.02 17.33 -4.35
N LYS A 308 -8.74 17.88 -3.36
CA LYS A 308 -8.24 17.97 -1.98
C LYS A 308 -7.95 16.60 -1.37
N ARG A 309 -8.86 15.63 -1.52
CA ARG A 309 -8.69 14.29 -0.92
C ARG A 309 -7.65 13.45 -1.65
N TYR A 310 -7.65 13.50 -2.99
CA TYR A 310 -6.65 12.85 -3.82
C TYR A 310 -5.26 13.45 -3.55
N GLY A 311 -5.13 14.78 -3.55
CA GLY A 311 -3.86 15.45 -3.23
C GLY A 311 -3.34 15.13 -1.83
N LEU A 312 -4.23 15.05 -0.82
CA LEU A 312 -3.84 14.61 0.52
C LEU A 312 -3.40 13.14 0.55
N ALA A 313 -4.12 12.25 -0.13
CA ALA A 313 -3.77 10.84 -0.24
C ALA A 313 -2.38 10.66 -0.91
N SER A 314 -2.21 11.25 -2.09
CA SER A 314 -0.94 11.20 -2.83
C SER A 314 0.17 11.89 -2.06
N GLY A 315 -0.10 12.98 -1.34
CA GLY A 315 0.90 13.71 -0.55
C GLY A 315 1.41 12.91 0.67
N ILE A 316 0.53 12.25 1.41
CA ILE A 316 0.94 11.35 2.53
C ILE A 316 1.75 10.18 1.98
N HIS A 317 1.32 9.60 0.86
CA HIS A 317 2.01 8.48 0.24
C HIS A 317 3.35 8.89 -0.36
N ALA A 318 3.43 10.06 -1.01
CA ALA A 318 4.66 10.70 -1.46
C ALA A 318 5.66 10.93 -0.34
N LEU A 319 5.18 11.44 0.80
CA LEU A 319 6.02 11.64 1.97
C LEU A 319 6.59 10.30 2.46
N TRP A 320 5.77 9.24 2.52
CA TRP A 320 6.23 7.91 2.88
C TRP A 320 7.30 7.39 1.91
N ASN A 321 7.02 7.36 0.60
CA ASN A 321 7.96 6.79 -0.38
C ASN A 321 9.23 7.63 -0.53
N GLY A 322 9.09 8.93 -0.80
CA GLY A 322 10.20 9.84 -1.00
C GLY A 322 11.02 10.05 0.27
N GLY A 323 10.34 10.25 1.41
CA GLY A 323 11.00 10.41 2.71
C GLY A 323 11.77 9.14 3.12
N SER A 324 11.18 7.96 2.92
CA SER A 324 11.88 6.69 3.17
C SER A 324 13.10 6.54 2.27
N LEU A 325 12.97 6.81 0.97
CA LEU A 325 14.08 6.69 0.02
C LEU A 325 15.24 7.62 0.38
N ILE A 326 14.96 8.88 0.68
CA ILE A 326 15.99 9.86 1.08
C ILE A 326 16.67 9.39 2.38
N LEU A 327 15.90 9.06 3.41
CA LEU A 327 16.45 8.66 4.71
C LEU A 327 17.21 7.33 4.64
N MET A 328 16.77 6.37 3.81
CA MET A 328 17.50 5.14 3.54
C MET A 328 18.81 5.42 2.78
N THR A 329 18.79 6.34 1.83
CA THR A 329 20.00 6.76 1.09
C THR A 329 21.00 7.47 2.01
N LEU A 330 20.50 8.35 2.89
CA LEU A 330 21.30 9.03 3.92
C LEU A 330 21.84 8.06 4.97
N ALA A 331 21.12 6.98 5.26
CA ALA A 331 21.63 5.90 6.10
C ALA A 331 22.80 5.16 5.44
N GLY A 332 23.05 5.40 4.15
CA GLY A 332 24.12 4.81 3.37
C GLY A 332 23.98 3.30 3.20
N ALA A 333 25.01 2.68 2.62
CA ALA A 333 25.13 1.24 2.47
C ALA A 333 25.19 0.46 3.81
N GLN A 334 25.03 1.11 4.98
CA GLN A 334 24.95 0.44 6.28
C GLN A 334 23.75 -0.53 6.38
N PHE A 335 22.74 -0.38 5.51
CA PHE A 335 21.66 -1.36 5.38
C PHE A 335 22.08 -2.62 4.59
N PHE A 336 23.21 -2.58 3.87
CA PHE A 336 23.66 -3.59 2.90
C PHE A 336 25.10 -4.13 3.13
N GLY A 337 25.85 -3.70 4.15
CA GLY A 337 27.23 -4.19 4.37
C GLY A 337 28.01 -3.54 5.54
N ASP A 338 29.32 -3.82 5.61
CA ASP A 338 30.23 -3.36 6.67
C ASP A 338 30.34 -1.82 6.74
N LEU A 339 30.43 -1.30 7.97
CA LEU A 339 30.09 0.08 8.33
C LEU A 339 31.24 1.09 8.10
N PRO A 340 31.03 2.16 7.32
CA PRO A 340 31.72 3.44 7.53
C PRO A 340 31.21 4.11 8.83
N PRO A 341 31.90 5.15 9.37
CA PRO A 341 31.51 5.81 10.61
C PRO A 341 30.05 6.30 10.60
N ARG A 342 29.39 6.18 11.77
CA ARG A 342 27.97 6.51 11.98
C ARG A 342 27.67 7.97 11.58
N LEU A 343 26.79 8.15 10.60
CA LEU A 343 26.15 9.44 10.36
C LEU A 343 25.14 9.70 11.48
N GLU A 344 25.45 10.66 12.34
CA GLU A 344 24.57 11.13 13.41
C GLU A 344 23.91 12.45 12.99
N ILE A 345 22.58 12.51 13.07
CA ILE A 345 21.79 13.73 12.91
C ILE A 345 21.34 14.15 14.30
N ALA A 346 21.86 15.28 14.80
CA ALA A 346 21.55 15.78 16.14
C ALA A 346 21.80 14.74 17.27
N GLY A 347 22.85 13.93 17.14
CA GLY A 347 23.20 12.86 18.10
C GLY A 347 22.33 11.61 18.00
N LEU A 348 21.39 11.55 17.05
CA LEU A 348 20.64 10.34 16.73
C LEU A 348 21.23 9.67 15.50
N ALA A 349 21.39 8.34 15.58
CA ALA A 349 21.69 7.53 14.41
C ALA A 349 20.57 7.71 13.37
N ILE A 350 20.93 7.91 12.11
CA ILE A 350 20.00 8.08 10.98
C ILE A 350 18.93 6.98 10.90
N GLN A 351 19.25 5.75 11.29
CA GLN A 351 18.26 4.66 11.38
C GLN A 351 17.16 4.94 12.42
N GLY A 352 17.53 5.57 13.54
CA GLY A 352 16.58 6.01 14.56
C GLY A 352 15.67 7.12 14.04
N VAL A 353 16.20 8.06 13.25
CA VAL A 353 15.41 9.10 12.58
C VAL A 353 14.43 8.50 11.57
N LEU A 354 14.90 7.56 10.73
CA LEU A 354 14.05 6.81 9.81
C LEU A 354 12.92 6.09 10.56
N LEU A 355 13.25 5.33 11.61
CA LEU A 355 12.25 4.60 12.37
C LEU A 355 11.22 5.53 13.02
N ALA A 356 11.66 6.64 13.61
CA ALA A 356 10.78 7.64 14.20
C ALA A 356 9.87 8.28 13.15
N PHE A 357 10.41 8.66 11.99
CA PHE A 357 9.65 9.20 10.86
C PHE A 357 8.55 8.24 10.41
N LEU A 358 8.90 6.97 10.15
CA LEU A 358 7.94 5.95 9.70
C LEU A 358 6.87 5.68 10.74
N LEU A 359 7.25 5.59 12.02
CA LEU A 359 6.33 5.35 13.12
C LEU A 359 5.34 6.52 13.26
N VAL A 360 5.81 7.76 13.24
CA VAL A 360 4.97 8.95 13.33
C VAL A 360 3.99 9.02 12.16
N LEU A 361 4.48 8.80 10.93
CA LEU A 361 3.64 8.86 9.73
C LEU A 361 2.58 7.75 9.73
N GLY A 362 2.97 6.53 10.13
CA GLY A 362 2.07 5.39 10.29
C GLY A 362 0.98 5.60 11.34
N LEU A 363 1.36 6.06 12.54
CA LEU A 363 0.42 6.38 13.62
C LEU A 363 -0.51 7.53 13.24
N ALA A 364 0.00 8.55 12.57
CA ALA A 364 -0.81 9.66 12.05
C ALA A 364 -1.84 9.15 11.04
N ALA A 365 -1.46 8.26 10.11
CA ALA A 365 -2.39 7.65 9.16
C ALA A 365 -3.47 6.79 9.87
N LEU A 366 -3.06 5.99 10.88
CA LEU A 366 -3.99 5.22 11.72
C LEU A 366 -5.02 6.12 12.42
N TRP A 367 -4.54 7.21 13.03
CA TRP A 367 -5.39 8.17 13.72
C TRP A 367 -6.32 8.91 12.77
N ALA A 368 -5.80 9.41 11.65
CA ALA A 368 -6.57 10.12 10.64
C ALA A 368 -7.71 9.26 10.06
N GLY A 369 -7.44 8.00 9.70
CA GLY A 369 -8.48 7.11 9.18
C GLY A 369 -9.57 6.81 10.21
N ARG A 370 -9.20 6.64 11.49
CA ARG A 370 -10.17 6.47 12.59
C ARG A 370 -11.02 7.73 12.83
N ALA A 371 -10.39 8.91 12.78
CA ALA A 371 -11.06 10.19 12.93
C ALA A 371 -12.07 10.43 11.80
N LEU A 372 -11.69 10.13 10.55
CA LEU A 372 -12.56 10.24 9.37
C LEU A 372 -13.80 9.34 9.50
N VAL A 373 -13.62 8.06 9.85
CA VAL A 373 -14.74 7.14 10.06
C VAL A 373 -15.69 7.67 11.15
N SER A 374 -15.13 8.15 12.27
CA SER A 374 -15.94 8.68 13.39
C SER A 374 -16.72 9.94 12.99
N ASN A 375 -16.13 10.83 12.20
CA ASN A 375 -16.81 12.05 11.72
C ASN A 375 -17.91 11.74 10.71
N THR A 376 -17.72 10.74 9.83
CA THR A 376 -18.76 10.31 8.88
C THR A 376 -19.98 9.70 9.59
N GLU A 377 -19.77 9.04 10.73
CA GLU A 377 -20.85 8.46 11.55
C GLU A 377 -21.69 9.56 12.20
N LYS A 378 -21.04 10.56 12.82
CA LYS A 378 -21.73 11.71 13.41
C LYS A 378 -22.55 12.50 12.39
N SER A 379 -21.97 12.79 11.21
CA SER A 379 -22.69 13.50 10.15
C SER A 379 -23.93 12.75 9.67
N SER A 380 -23.89 11.41 9.65
CA SER A 380 -25.06 10.60 9.23
C SER A 380 -26.18 10.64 10.27
N GLN A 381 -25.86 10.76 11.56
CA GLN A 381 -26.85 10.88 12.63
C GLN A 381 -27.49 12.27 12.63
N VAL A 382 -26.67 13.32 12.54
CA VAL A 382 -27.17 14.71 12.50
C VAL A 382 -28.01 14.96 11.25
N GLY A 383 -27.64 14.41 10.10
CA GLY A 383 -28.43 14.55 8.86
C GLY A 383 -29.86 14.03 9.00
N HIS A 384 -30.10 12.95 9.74
CA HIS A 384 -31.45 12.42 9.97
C HIS A 384 -32.31 13.30 10.89
N GLU A 385 -31.71 14.05 11.82
CA GLU A 385 -32.43 15.02 12.68
C GLU A 385 -32.60 16.39 11.98
N LEU A 386 -31.60 16.82 11.19
CA LEU A 386 -31.60 18.12 10.52
C LEU A 386 -32.37 18.12 9.19
N ASP A 387 -32.42 17.01 8.45
CA ASP A 387 -33.26 16.89 7.24
C ASP A 387 -34.76 16.97 7.56
N ALA A 388 -35.14 16.79 8.84
CA ALA A 388 -36.49 17.04 9.31
C ALA A 388 -36.78 18.52 9.63
N LEU A 389 -35.74 19.38 9.72
CA LEU A 389 -35.88 20.73 10.29
C LEU A 389 -35.22 21.87 9.50
N LEU A 390 -34.32 21.65 8.53
CA LEU A 390 -33.62 22.76 7.86
C LEU A 390 -33.38 22.62 6.34
N PRO A 391 -33.39 23.74 5.58
CA PRO A 391 -33.01 23.78 4.17
C PRO A 391 -31.53 23.43 3.93
N LYS A 392 -31.29 22.76 2.80
CA LYS A 392 -30.03 22.15 2.34
C LYS A 392 -28.84 23.12 2.17
N THR A 393 -28.18 23.55 3.24
CA THR A 393 -26.83 24.17 3.13
C THR A 393 -26.05 24.05 4.44
N VAL A 394 -25.43 22.91 4.70
CA VAL A 394 -24.30 22.85 5.66
C VAL A 394 -23.20 21.98 5.06
N ALA A 395 -22.16 22.65 4.55
CA ALA A 395 -20.94 22.02 4.12
C ALA A 395 -20.16 21.56 5.37
N LEU A 396 -19.96 20.25 5.52
CA LEU A 396 -19.05 19.71 6.53
C LEU A 396 -17.61 20.01 6.12
N GLU A 397 -17.09 21.14 6.57
CA GLU A 397 -15.66 21.40 6.59
C GLU A 397 -14.99 20.46 7.59
N LEU A 398 -13.95 19.78 7.12
CA LEU A 398 -13.03 19.06 7.99
C LEU A 398 -12.20 20.12 8.75
N GLN A 399 -12.74 20.66 9.85
CA GLN A 399 -11.96 21.51 10.75
C GLN A 399 -10.96 20.62 11.51
N LEU A 400 -9.79 20.42 10.91
CA LEU A 400 -8.61 20.01 11.67
C LEU A 400 -8.34 21.14 12.65
N SER A 401 -8.38 20.87 13.95
CA SER A 401 -8.06 21.90 14.95
C SER A 401 -6.67 22.46 14.67
N ASP A 402 -6.49 23.78 14.79
CA ASP A 402 -5.20 24.44 14.58
C ASP A 402 -4.07 23.79 15.39
N ARG A 403 -4.39 23.25 16.58
CA ARG A 403 -3.47 22.47 17.41
C ARG A 403 -2.98 21.19 16.73
N ALA A 404 -3.88 20.44 16.09
CA ALA A 404 -3.51 19.22 15.37
C ALA A 404 -2.66 19.53 14.14
N LEU A 405 -2.99 20.61 13.42
CA LEU A 405 -2.22 21.08 12.26
C LEU A 405 -0.83 21.59 12.69
N ALA A 406 -0.74 22.32 13.81
CA ALA A 406 0.51 22.80 14.39
C ALA A 406 1.39 21.66 14.92
N ILE A 407 0.83 20.66 15.59
CA ILE A 407 1.57 19.47 16.03
C ILE A 407 2.11 18.69 14.82
N TRP A 408 1.31 18.58 13.76
CA TRP A 408 1.73 17.89 12.54
C TRP A 408 2.79 18.67 11.77
N ALA A 409 2.62 19.98 11.62
CA ALA A 409 3.62 20.88 11.04
C ALA A 409 4.92 20.84 11.85
N LEU A 410 4.85 20.84 13.18
CA LEU A 410 6.03 20.73 14.04
C LEU A 410 6.70 19.35 13.89
N ALA A 411 5.94 18.26 13.82
CA ALA A 411 6.50 16.93 13.59
C ALA A 411 7.20 16.84 12.22
N CYS A 412 6.58 17.37 11.17
CA CYS A 412 7.21 17.46 9.86
C CYS A 412 8.43 18.38 9.87
N LEU A 413 8.38 19.53 10.55
CA LEU A 413 9.50 20.45 10.67
C LEU A 413 10.67 19.80 11.43
N VAL A 414 10.39 19.11 12.53
CA VAL A 414 11.40 18.41 13.35
C VAL A 414 12.05 17.26 12.58
N VAL A 415 11.34 16.61 11.65
CA VAL A 415 11.92 15.54 10.81
C VAL A 415 12.62 16.11 9.57
N ILE A 416 12.03 17.10 8.89
CA ILE A 416 12.49 17.62 7.60
C ILE A 416 13.59 18.68 7.78
N ALA A 417 13.51 19.55 8.79
CA ALA A 417 14.48 20.62 8.98
C ALA A 417 15.91 20.11 9.27
N PRO A 418 16.14 19.08 10.09
CA PRO A 418 17.49 18.52 10.26
C PRO A 418 18.04 17.95 8.95
N VAL A 419 17.20 17.28 8.15
CA VAL A 419 17.56 16.75 6.82
C VAL A 419 17.93 17.89 5.86
N GLY A 420 17.13 18.96 5.82
CA GLY A 420 17.38 20.13 4.98
C GLY A 420 18.65 20.89 5.39
N VAL A 421 18.91 21.06 6.68
CA VAL A 421 20.13 21.71 7.20
C VAL A 421 21.38 20.89 6.88
N ILE A 422 21.29 19.56 6.94
CA ILE A 422 22.40 18.68 6.56
C ILE A 422 22.65 18.72 5.06
N ALA A 423 21.60 18.66 4.24
CA ALA A 423 21.73 18.80 2.79
C ALA A 423 22.40 20.14 2.41
N LEU A 424 22.01 21.24 3.05
CA LEU A 424 22.65 22.55 2.84
C LEU A 424 24.12 22.54 3.29
N ARG A 425 24.46 21.97 4.45
CA ARG A 425 25.86 21.88 4.92
C ARG A 425 26.76 21.03 4.02
N VAL A 426 26.21 20.02 3.36
CA VAL A 426 26.92 19.19 2.38
C VAL A 426 27.13 19.94 1.06
N LEU A 427 26.16 20.75 0.63
CA LEU A 427 26.25 21.56 -0.60
C LEU A 427 27.18 22.78 -0.51
N PHE A 428 27.48 23.26 0.71
CA PHE A 428 28.30 24.45 0.96
C PHE A 428 29.65 24.14 1.66
N LYS A 429 30.09 22.88 1.64
CA LYS A 429 31.48 22.48 1.87
C LYS A 429 32.08 22.06 0.54
#